data_AF-A0AAE0EY67-F1
#
_entry.id   AF-A0AAE0EY67-F1
#
_cell.length_a   1.000
_cell.length_b   1.000
_cell.length_c   1.000
_cell.angle_alpha   90.00
_cell.angle_beta   90.00
_cell.angle_gamma   90.00
#
_symmetry.space_group_name_H-M   'P 1'
#
loop_
_entity.id
_entity.type
_entity.pdbx_description
1 polymer ?
#
loop_
_entity_poly.entity_id
_entity_poly.type
_entity_poly.pdbx_seq_one_letter_code
_entity_poly.pdbx_strand_id
1 'polypeptide(L)'
;MRKRPINVLLRLRDRELCSKSARDKIYSKIPPRLVFRIEHILDVKRAVLDSVILGFTRDGRFLLSYSSNEAQYRLQAWEFSSSGPLCIRMDVPIFYQEKDSLAPNLRSSFGDAASLLESDGPDDTLRITVCETPDDNFLVVHGVAESPAESSSSSVNYISVLIHPRLQALPGRAASPPVSKSCVQSLQYCSALPDRGFYPARALLPGMLVLNDASAVTFFQYEVSDQAVDVEQEHSDQAVDVEQGAQ
;
A
#
# COMPACT_ATOMS: atom_id res chain seq x y z
N MET A 1 -3.42 6.97 -45.16
CA MET A 1 -3.39 8.32 -44.55
C MET A 1 -2.24 8.41 -43.55
N ARG A 2 -1.19 9.20 -43.84
CA ARG A 2 -0.07 9.41 -42.89
C ARG A 2 -0.51 10.43 -41.82
N LYS A 3 -0.52 10.04 -40.54
CA LYS A 3 -0.77 10.98 -39.42
C LYS A 3 0.35 12.02 -39.42
N ARG A 4 0.00 13.31 -39.45
CA ARG A 4 0.98 14.41 -39.38
C ARG A 4 1.82 14.25 -38.10
N PRO A 5 3.15 14.48 -38.17
CA PRO A 5 4.01 14.44 -36.99
C PRO A 5 3.53 15.46 -35.97
N ILE A 6 3.42 15.02 -34.72
CA ILE A 6 2.96 15.84 -33.61
C ILE A 6 4.09 16.80 -33.23
N ASN A 7 3.90 18.11 -33.46
CA ASN A 7 4.84 19.12 -32.99
C ASN A 7 4.56 19.42 -31.51
N VAL A 8 5.40 18.85 -30.63
CA VAL A 8 5.29 18.99 -29.18
C VAL A 8 5.44 20.45 -28.73
N LEU A 9 6.29 21.23 -29.40
CA LEU A 9 6.52 22.64 -29.06
C LEU A 9 5.29 23.51 -29.32
N LEU A 10 4.57 23.26 -30.43
CA LEU A 10 3.31 23.97 -30.71
C LEU A 10 2.24 23.65 -29.66
N ARG A 11 2.11 22.39 -29.23
CA ARG A 11 1.16 22.03 -28.17
C ARG A 11 1.53 22.61 -26.80
N LEU A 12 2.82 22.74 -26.51
CA LEU A 12 3.31 23.40 -25.31
C LEU A 12 3.06 24.91 -25.34
N ARG A 13 3.16 25.53 -26.51
CA ARG A 13 2.79 26.93 -26.72
C ARG A 13 1.28 27.13 -26.54
N ASP A 14 0.47 26.31 -27.20
CA ASP A 14 -1.00 26.37 -27.08
C ASP A 14 -1.45 26.18 -25.62
N ARG A 15 -0.76 25.34 -24.85
CA ARG A 15 -0.98 25.19 -23.39
C ARG A 15 -0.82 26.52 -22.63
N GLU A 16 0.26 27.25 -22.88
CA GLU A 16 0.52 28.52 -22.19
C GLU A 16 -0.52 29.57 -22.56
N LEU A 17 -1.03 29.50 -23.79
CA LEU A 17 -1.98 30.47 -24.33
C LEU A 17 -3.45 30.12 -24.06
N CYS A 18 -3.79 28.87 -23.74
CA CYS A 18 -5.16 28.43 -23.49
C CYS A 18 -5.61 28.53 -22.02
N SER A 19 -6.91 28.79 -21.83
CA SER A 19 -7.58 28.82 -20.52
C SER A 19 -7.58 27.45 -19.83
N LYS A 20 -7.75 27.45 -18.50
CA LYS A 20 -7.60 26.26 -17.63
C LYS A 20 -8.41 25.04 -18.11
N SER A 21 -9.64 25.20 -18.60
CA SER A 21 -10.50 24.08 -19.05
C SER A 21 -10.02 23.38 -20.33
N ALA A 22 -9.17 24.03 -21.13
CA ALA A 22 -8.61 23.46 -22.36
C ALA A 22 -7.30 22.69 -22.11
N ARG A 23 -6.65 22.88 -20.95
CA ARG A 23 -5.33 22.30 -20.65
C ARG A 23 -5.35 20.78 -20.53
N ASP A 24 -6.35 20.20 -19.87
CA ASP A 24 -6.43 18.74 -19.68
C ASP A 24 -6.56 17.98 -21.01
N LYS A 25 -7.32 18.55 -21.96
CA LYS A 25 -7.47 18.00 -23.31
C LYS A 25 -6.22 18.16 -24.18
N ILE A 26 -5.30 19.06 -23.81
CA ILE A 26 -4.03 19.25 -24.50
C ILE A 26 -3.04 18.20 -24.01
N TYR A 27 -2.97 17.93 -22.70
CA TYR A 27 -2.04 16.96 -22.13
C TYR A 27 -2.31 15.53 -22.58
N SER A 28 -3.57 15.09 -22.68
CA SER A 28 -3.91 13.75 -23.17
C SER A 28 -3.45 13.47 -24.60
N LYS A 29 -3.11 14.51 -25.37
CA LYS A 29 -2.59 14.38 -26.72
C LYS A 29 -1.07 14.33 -26.75
N ILE A 30 -0.37 14.87 -25.74
CA ILE A 30 1.10 14.91 -25.69
C ILE A 30 1.59 13.49 -25.38
N PRO A 31 2.51 12.91 -26.19
CA PRO A 31 3.06 11.60 -25.91
C PRO A 31 3.84 11.59 -24.59
N PRO A 32 4.02 10.42 -23.94
CA PRO A 32 4.91 10.28 -22.80
C PRO A 32 6.29 10.88 -23.11
N ARG A 33 6.79 11.74 -22.22
CA ARG A 33 8.06 12.45 -22.43
C ARG A 33 9.27 11.60 -22.08
N LEU A 34 9.10 10.71 -21.12
CA LEU A 34 10.12 9.81 -20.62
C LEU A 34 9.57 8.39 -20.67
N VAL A 35 10.37 7.48 -21.20
CA VAL A 35 10.06 6.05 -21.26
C VAL A 35 11.27 5.33 -20.73
N PHE A 36 11.07 4.61 -19.62
CA PHE A 36 12.11 3.80 -19.02
C PHE A 36 11.78 2.34 -19.26
N ARG A 37 12.81 1.61 -19.69
CA ARG A 37 12.80 0.16 -19.67
C ARG A 37 13.04 -0.27 -18.22
N ILE A 38 12.25 -1.23 -17.73
CA ILE A 38 12.37 -1.69 -16.34
C ILE A 38 13.80 -2.17 -16.06
N GLU A 39 14.44 -2.77 -17.06
CA GLU A 39 15.81 -3.27 -17.04
C GLU A 39 16.87 -2.18 -16.78
N HIS A 40 16.55 -0.91 -17.05
CA HIS A 40 17.45 0.23 -16.85
C HIS A 40 17.29 0.90 -15.48
N ILE A 41 16.22 0.58 -14.76
CA ILE A 41 15.91 1.17 -13.45
C ILE A 41 15.94 0.10 -12.35
N LEU A 42 16.41 -1.10 -12.65
CA LEU A 42 16.50 -2.19 -11.66
C LEU A 42 17.26 -1.75 -10.43
N ASP A 43 16.81 -2.24 -9.27
CA ASP A 43 17.57 -2.14 -8.04
C ASP A 43 18.88 -2.94 -8.15
N VAL A 44 19.84 -2.65 -7.27
CA VAL A 44 21.17 -3.28 -7.29
C VAL A 44 21.08 -4.81 -7.19
N LYS A 45 20.08 -5.33 -6.47
CA LYS A 45 19.85 -6.77 -6.26
C LYS A 45 18.93 -7.38 -7.31
N ARG A 46 18.33 -6.56 -8.20
CA ARG A 46 17.30 -6.95 -9.17
C ARG A 46 16.07 -7.61 -8.54
N ALA A 47 15.82 -7.36 -7.26
CA ALA A 47 14.70 -7.94 -6.53
C ALA A 47 13.33 -7.52 -7.11
N VAL A 48 13.27 -6.40 -7.84
CA VAL A 48 12.03 -6.00 -8.54
C VAL A 48 11.62 -6.94 -9.68
N LEU A 49 12.53 -7.81 -10.17
CA LEU A 49 12.22 -8.78 -11.22
C LEU A 49 11.44 -9.99 -10.68
N ASP A 50 11.54 -10.26 -9.38
CA ASP A 50 10.86 -11.36 -8.70
C ASP A 50 9.49 -10.93 -8.14
N SER A 51 9.01 -9.74 -8.53
CA SER A 51 7.77 -9.15 -8.04
C SER A 51 6.81 -8.78 -9.18
N VAL A 52 5.53 -8.70 -8.83
CA VAL A 52 4.47 -8.21 -9.72
C VAL A 52 4.38 -6.70 -9.58
N ILE A 53 4.72 -5.98 -10.64
CA ILE A 53 4.64 -4.52 -10.69
C ILE A 53 3.19 -4.07 -10.83
N LEU A 54 2.74 -3.23 -9.89
CA LEU A 54 1.38 -2.73 -9.82
C LEU A 54 1.22 -1.37 -10.54
N GLY A 55 2.21 -0.49 -10.39
CA GLY A 55 2.19 0.85 -10.97
C GLY A 55 2.81 1.90 -10.07
N PHE A 56 2.73 3.15 -10.49
CA PHE A 56 3.21 4.28 -9.71
C PHE A 56 2.15 4.78 -8.74
N THR A 57 2.59 5.30 -7.59
CA THR A 57 1.77 6.15 -6.72
C THR A 57 1.31 7.41 -7.47
N ARG A 58 0.24 8.05 -6.99
CA ARG A 58 -0.38 9.24 -7.56
C ARG A 58 0.59 10.40 -7.69
N ASP A 59 1.54 10.53 -6.77
CA ASP A 59 2.61 11.54 -6.81
C ASP A 59 3.75 11.19 -7.79
N GLY A 60 3.75 9.98 -8.35
CA GLY A 60 4.76 9.47 -9.26
C GLY A 60 6.12 9.17 -8.61
N ARG A 61 6.23 9.27 -7.29
CA ARG A 61 7.50 9.12 -6.57
C ARG A 61 7.86 7.67 -6.32
N PHE A 62 6.88 6.81 -6.11
CA PHE A 62 7.11 5.40 -5.78
C PHE A 62 6.52 4.48 -6.84
N LEU A 63 7.27 3.45 -7.21
CA LEU A 63 6.76 2.29 -7.94
C LEU A 63 6.33 1.23 -6.91
N LEU A 64 5.11 0.72 -7.02
CA LEU A 64 4.59 -0.32 -6.16
C LEU A 64 4.72 -1.68 -6.83
N SER A 65 5.11 -2.68 -6.06
CA SER A 65 5.09 -4.09 -6.45
C SER A 65 4.67 -4.96 -5.28
N TYR A 66 4.27 -6.20 -5.56
CA TYR A 66 4.15 -7.21 -4.52
C TYR A 66 4.88 -8.49 -4.92
N SER A 67 5.34 -9.25 -3.94
CA SER A 67 5.85 -10.61 -4.14
C SER A 67 5.04 -11.60 -3.32
N SER A 68 5.04 -12.85 -3.77
CA SER A 68 4.45 -13.99 -3.05
C SER A 68 5.52 -15.06 -2.91
N ASN A 69 5.88 -15.41 -1.68
CA ASN A 69 6.81 -16.51 -1.39
C ASN A 69 6.18 -17.44 -0.35
N GLU A 70 6.07 -18.73 -0.65
CA GLU A 70 5.79 -19.81 0.33
C GLU A 70 4.77 -19.41 1.43
N ALA A 71 3.58 -18.93 1.02
CA ALA A 71 2.46 -18.48 1.87
C ALA A 71 2.54 -17.05 2.47
N GLN A 72 3.54 -16.23 2.13
CA GLN A 72 3.59 -14.83 2.52
C GLN A 72 3.52 -13.89 1.32
N TYR A 73 2.61 -12.92 1.41
CA TYR A 73 2.53 -11.80 0.48
C TYR A 73 3.25 -10.60 1.08
N ARG A 74 4.01 -9.88 0.26
CA ARG A 74 4.73 -8.66 0.67
C ARG A 74 4.46 -7.54 -0.31
N LEU A 75 4.16 -6.34 0.19
CA LEU A 75 4.06 -5.12 -0.61
C LEU A 75 5.36 -4.33 -0.50
N GLN A 76 5.93 -3.96 -1.65
CA GLN A 76 7.12 -3.14 -1.74
C GLN A 76 6.81 -1.78 -2.38
N ALA A 77 7.42 -0.72 -1.85
CA ALA A 77 7.46 0.59 -2.50
C ALA A 77 8.92 0.97 -2.80
N TRP A 78 9.16 1.22 -4.08
CA TRP A 78 10.46 1.56 -4.62
C TRP A 78 10.49 3.04 -4.97
N GLU A 79 11.35 3.82 -4.34
CA GLU A 79 11.57 5.20 -4.74
C GLU A 79 12.17 5.24 -6.15
N PHE A 80 11.48 5.95 -7.03
CA PHE A 80 11.85 6.12 -8.42
C PHE A 80 12.64 7.41 -8.62
N SER A 81 13.78 7.29 -9.29
CA SER A 81 14.57 8.42 -9.75
C SER A 81 14.89 8.27 -11.23
N SER A 82 14.75 9.35 -12.00
CA SER A 82 15.14 9.37 -13.41
C SER A 82 16.65 9.20 -13.64
N SER A 83 17.47 9.40 -12.61
CA SER A 83 18.94 9.41 -12.70
C SER A 83 19.61 8.18 -12.10
N GLY A 84 18.85 7.22 -11.56
CA GLY A 84 19.43 6.11 -10.81
C GLY A 84 18.55 4.87 -10.71
N PRO A 85 19.07 3.81 -10.09
CA PRO A 85 18.31 2.58 -9.85
C PRO A 85 17.18 2.80 -8.84
N LEU A 86 16.17 1.94 -8.88
CA LEU A 86 15.12 1.87 -7.88
C LEU A 86 15.70 1.59 -6.48
N CYS A 87 15.19 2.29 -5.48
CA CYS A 87 15.59 2.11 -4.08
C CYS A 87 14.39 1.67 -3.25
N ILE A 88 14.48 0.52 -2.58
CA ILE A 88 13.39 0.04 -1.74
C ILE A 88 13.25 0.94 -0.50
N ARG A 89 12.05 1.45 -0.26
CA ARG A 89 11.72 2.30 0.89
C ARG A 89 10.71 1.66 1.84
N MET A 90 9.90 0.75 1.33
CA MET A 90 8.93 -0.01 2.11
C MET A 90 8.95 -1.45 1.59
N ASP A 91 8.90 -2.44 2.49
CA ASP A 91 8.84 -3.87 2.17
C ASP A 91 8.07 -4.62 3.26
N VAL A 92 6.76 -4.56 3.24
CA VAL A 92 5.93 -4.98 4.38
C VAL A 92 5.16 -6.25 4.08
N PRO A 93 5.05 -7.19 5.03
CA PRO A 93 4.11 -8.28 4.89
C PRO A 93 2.69 -7.74 4.86
N ILE A 94 1.86 -8.28 3.96
CA ILE A 94 0.43 -7.95 3.85
C ILE A 94 -0.40 -9.20 4.14
N PHE A 95 -1.63 -8.97 4.57
CA PHE A 95 -2.57 -9.99 5.05
C PHE A 95 -2.07 -10.77 6.26
N TYR A 96 -1.05 -10.24 6.95
CA TYR A 96 -0.54 -10.80 8.20
C TYR A 96 -1.34 -10.26 9.38
N GLN A 97 -1.85 -11.16 10.22
CA GLN A 97 -2.47 -10.80 11.48
C GLN A 97 -1.59 -11.29 12.63
N GLU A 98 -1.03 -10.35 13.37
CA GLU A 98 -0.28 -10.66 14.58
C GLU A 98 -1.26 -11.12 15.66
N LYS A 99 -0.97 -12.29 16.28
CA LYS A 99 -1.91 -13.02 17.16
C LYS A 99 -2.46 -12.19 18.33
N ASP A 100 -1.75 -11.13 18.74
CA ASP A 100 -2.08 -10.29 19.89
C ASP A 100 -2.55 -8.86 19.54
N SER A 101 -2.61 -8.49 18.26
CA SER A 101 -2.76 -7.08 17.83
C SER A 101 -4.20 -6.65 17.52
N LEU A 102 -5.18 -7.54 17.69
CA LEU A 102 -6.60 -7.17 17.56
C LEU A 102 -7.13 -6.58 18.86
N ALA A 103 -7.57 -5.32 18.81
CA ALA A 103 -8.33 -4.71 19.89
C ALA A 103 -9.54 -5.61 20.23
N PRO A 104 -9.80 -5.91 21.52
CA PRO A 104 -10.82 -6.87 21.94
C PRO A 104 -12.23 -6.54 21.44
N ASN A 105 -12.51 -5.27 21.12
CA ASN A 105 -13.80 -4.80 20.62
C ASN A 105 -14.09 -5.15 19.15
N LEU A 106 -13.06 -5.49 18.35
CA LEU A 106 -13.26 -5.93 16.96
C LEU A 106 -13.56 -7.43 16.87
N ARG A 107 -13.06 -8.23 17.82
CA ARG A 107 -13.34 -9.68 17.88
C ARG A 107 -14.83 -9.98 18.05
N SER A 108 -15.57 -9.12 18.76
CA SER A 108 -17.00 -9.32 19.01
C SER A 108 -17.90 -8.93 17.84
N SER A 109 -17.47 -8.02 16.97
CA SER A 109 -18.28 -7.53 15.84
C SER A 109 -18.27 -8.48 14.64
N PHE A 110 -17.21 -9.27 14.48
CA PHE A 110 -17.05 -10.21 13.36
C PHE A 110 -17.53 -11.63 13.64
N GLY A 111 -18.02 -11.92 14.86
CA GLY A 111 -18.46 -13.27 15.25
C GLY A 111 -17.36 -14.33 15.08
N ASP A 112 -17.73 -15.60 15.19
CA ASP A 112 -16.83 -16.78 15.09
C ASP A 112 -15.93 -16.85 13.83
N ALA A 113 -16.05 -15.93 12.88
CA ALA A 113 -15.13 -15.78 11.76
C ALA A 113 -13.70 -15.38 12.19
N ALA A 114 -13.53 -14.77 13.37
CA ALA A 114 -12.21 -14.48 13.92
C ALA A 114 -11.46 -15.74 14.41
N SER A 115 -12.18 -16.84 14.63
CA SER A 115 -11.65 -18.10 15.16
C SER A 115 -11.06 -19.02 14.08
N LEU A 116 -11.25 -18.72 12.80
CA LEU A 116 -10.68 -19.46 11.66
C LEU A 116 -9.26 -18.98 11.27
N LEU A 117 -8.68 -18.06 12.04
CA LEU A 117 -7.44 -17.34 11.73
C LEU A 117 -6.18 -18.00 12.34
N GLU A 118 -6.18 -19.32 12.50
CA GLU A 118 -5.01 -20.04 13.03
C GLU A 118 -3.91 -20.25 11.97
N SER A 119 -3.06 -19.23 11.88
CA SER A 119 -1.60 -19.29 11.85
C SER A 119 -0.78 -19.53 10.58
N ASP A 120 -1.34 -19.70 9.39
CA ASP A 120 -0.55 -19.56 8.17
C ASP A 120 -1.23 -18.55 7.25
N GLY A 121 -0.46 -17.83 6.44
CA GLY A 121 -1.02 -16.85 5.49
C GLY A 121 -2.03 -17.51 4.54
N PRO A 122 -2.67 -16.74 3.65
CA PRO A 122 -3.57 -17.32 2.68
C PRO A 122 -2.80 -18.34 1.82
N ASP A 123 -3.15 -19.62 1.95
CA ASP A 123 -2.65 -20.72 1.10
C ASP A 123 -3.10 -20.54 -0.37
N ASP A 124 -4.19 -19.79 -0.56
CA ASP A 124 -4.78 -19.53 -1.86
C ASP A 124 -4.01 -18.46 -2.65
N THR A 125 -4.05 -18.60 -3.98
CA THR A 125 -3.62 -17.54 -4.88
C THR A 125 -4.59 -16.37 -4.77
N LEU A 126 -4.07 -15.20 -4.40
CA LEU A 126 -4.87 -14.00 -4.20
C LEU A 126 -4.80 -13.08 -5.42
N ARG A 127 -5.96 -12.57 -5.83
CA ARG A 127 -6.05 -11.40 -6.70
C ARG A 127 -5.90 -10.13 -5.86
N ILE A 128 -4.75 -9.47 -5.99
CA ILE A 128 -4.39 -8.30 -5.20
C ILE A 128 -4.70 -7.00 -5.95
N THR A 129 -5.32 -6.05 -5.25
CA THR A 129 -5.55 -4.67 -5.69
C THR A 129 -4.98 -3.73 -4.64
N VAL A 130 -4.22 -2.72 -5.05
CA VAL A 130 -3.69 -1.68 -4.16
C VAL A 130 -4.31 -0.35 -4.53
N CYS A 131 -4.71 0.42 -3.54
CA CYS A 131 -5.37 1.70 -3.72
C CYS A 131 -4.78 2.75 -2.78
N GLU A 132 -4.61 3.95 -3.29
CA GLU A 132 -4.24 5.13 -2.50
C GLU A 132 -5.51 5.77 -1.92
N THR A 133 -5.47 6.15 -0.64
CA THR A 133 -6.57 6.91 -0.05
C THR A 133 -6.60 8.34 -0.62
N PRO A 134 -7.77 9.01 -0.66
CA PRO A 134 -7.89 10.35 -1.24
C PRO A 134 -7.00 11.42 -0.60
N ASP A 135 -6.65 11.24 0.68
CA ASP A 135 -5.76 12.09 1.48
C ASP A 135 -4.28 11.71 1.34
N ASP A 136 -3.95 10.67 0.56
CA ASP A 136 -2.59 10.14 0.33
C ASP A 136 -1.86 9.69 1.62
N ASN A 137 -2.59 9.44 2.70
CA ASN A 137 -1.98 9.07 3.99
C ASN A 137 -1.76 7.57 4.12
N PHE A 138 -2.60 6.77 3.46
CA PHE A 138 -2.58 5.32 3.56
C PHE A 138 -2.64 4.65 2.18
N LEU A 139 -2.13 3.43 2.15
CA LEU A 139 -2.38 2.47 1.09
C LEU A 139 -3.33 1.41 1.62
N VAL A 140 -4.38 1.09 0.86
CA VAL A 140 -5.28 -0.02 1.15
C VAL A 140 -5.01 -1.12 0.15
N VAL A 141 -4.61 -2.28 0.67
CA VAL A 141 -4.34 -3.49 -0.08
C VAL A 141 -5.51 -4.43 0.11
N HIS A 142 -6.16 -4.81 -0.97
CA HIS A 142 -7.27 -5.74 -0.99
C HIS A 142 -6.88 -7.02 -1.72
N GLY A 143 -7.02 -8.17 -1.07
CA GLY A 143 -6.80 -9.49 -1.65
C GLY A 143 -8.11 -10.26 -1.71
N VAL A 144 -8.38 -10.93 -2.83
CA VAL A 144 -9.51 -11.85 -2.96
C VAL A 144 -8.96 -13.23 -3.28
N ALA A 145 -9.36 -14.23 -2.48
CA ALA A 145 -9.01 -15.62 -2.79
C ALA A 145 -9.68 -16.05 -4.09
N GLU A 146 -8.89 -16.56 -5.04
CA GLU A 146 -9.44 -17.21 -6.22
C GLU A 146 -10.01 -18.57 -5.79
N SER A 147 -11.33 -18.63 -5.53
CA SER A 147 -11.95 -19.90 -5.12
C SER A 147 -11.78 -20.95 -6.23
N PRO A 148 -11.14 -22.10 -5.96
CA PRO A 148 -10.93 -23.14 -6.96
C PRO A 148 -12.20 -23.94 -7.28
N ALA A 149 -13.33 -23.69 -6.60
CA ALA A 149 -14.56 -24.46 -6.78
C ALA A 149 -15.81 -23.57 -6.84
N GLU A 150 -16.64 -23.77 -7.89
CA GLU A 150 -17.93 -23.10 -8.13
C GLU A 150 -18.98 -23.32 -7.01
N SER A 151 -18.65 -24.05 -5.95
CA SER A 151 -19.58 -24.46 -4.90
C SER A 151 -19.52 -23.63 -3.61
N SER A 152 -18.57 -22.69 -3.45
CA SER A 152 -18.54 -21.85 -2.26
C SER A 152 -19.51 -20.66 -2.40
N SER A 153 -20.52 -20.59 -1.53
CA SER A 153 -21.51 -19.50 -1.50
C SER A 153 -20.95 -18.14 -1.07
N SER A 154 -19.67 -18.08 -0.71
CA SER A 154 -18.97 -16.90 -0.21
C SER A 154 -17.53 -16.84 -0.73
N SER A 155 -17.03 -15.63 -0.93
CA SER A 155 -15.61 -15.34 -1.17
C SER A 155 -14.96 -14.81 0.10
N VAL A 156 -13.72 -15.21 0.35
CA VAL A 156 -12.89 -14.69 1.45
C VAL A 156 -12.06 -13.53 0.91
N ASN A 157 -12.13 -12.40 1.60
CA ASN A 157 -11.43 -11.18 1.27
C ASN A 157 -10.48 -10.79 2.40
N TYR A 158 -9.35 -10.24 2.02
CA TYR A 158 -8.30 -9.79 2.92
C TYR A 158 -8.03 -8.31 2.68
N ILE A 159 -7.83 -7.56 3.75
CA ILE A 159 -7.46 -6.15 3.68
C ILE A 159 -6.26 -5.89 4.57
N SER A 160 -5.30 -5.15 4.04
CA SER A 160 -4.24 -4.52 4.82
C SER A 160 -4.21 -3.02 4.58
N VAL A 161 -4.09 -2.26 5.65
CA VAL A 161 -3.97 -0.81 5.64
C VAL A 161 -2.56 -0.45 6.05
N LEU A 162 -1.87 0.31 5.20
CA LEU A 162 -0.46 0.62 5.35
C LEU A 162 -0.26 2.14 5.36
N ILE A 163 0.72 2.63 6.13
CA ILE A 163 1.13 4.04 6.08
C ILE A 163 1.79 4.30 4.72
N HIS A 164 1.37 5.35 4.02
CA HIS A 164 1.92 5.69 2.71
C HIS A 164 3.44 5.97 2.79
N PRO A 165 4.28 5.45 1.87
CA PRO A 165 5.74 5.57 1.92
C PRO A 165 6.24 7.03 1.95
N ARG A 166 5.48 7.96 1.37
CA ARG A 166 5.78 9.41 1.43
C ARG A 166 5.90 9.94 2.86
N LEU A 167 5.08 9.44 3.79
CA LEU A 167 5.06 9.88 5.20
C LEU A 167 6.22 9.28 6.00
N GLN A 168 6.84 8.22 5.47
CA GLN A 168 8.02 7.60 6.04
C GLN A 168 9.30 8.31 5.57
N ALA A 169 9.27 8.94 4.39
CA ALA A 169 10.40 9.60 3.76
C ALA A 169 10.59 11.08 4.15
N LEU A 170 9.94 11.57 5.22
CA LEU A 170 10.05 12.97 5.66
C LEU A 170 11.40 13.23 6.37
N PRO A 171 12.19 14.23 5.93
CA PRO A 171 13.45 14.58 6.56
C PRO A 171 13.22 15.12 7.98
N GLY A 172 13.91 14.55 8.97
CA GLY A 172 13.78 14.91 10.40
C GLY A 172 13.20 13.79 11.27
N ARG A 173 12.61 12.74 10.68
CA ARG A 173 12.38 11.48 11.40
C ARG A 173 13.71 10.74 11.50
N ALA A 174 14.09 10.36 12.74
CA ALA A 174 15.21 9.46 12.98
C ALA A 174 15.06 8.19 12.11
N ALA A 175 16.20 7.57 11.77
CA ALA A 175 16.35 6.45 10.84
C ALA A 175 15.07 5.59 10.71
N SER A 176 14.61 5.43 9.47
CA SER A 176 13.37 4.74 9.07
C SER A 176 12.88 3.72 10.11
N PRO A 177 11.63 3.81 10.61
CA PRO A 177 11.11 2.80 11.52
C PRO A 177 11.34 1.42 10.90
N PRO A 178 11.62 0.39 11.71
CA PRO A 178 11.82 -0.95 11.18
C PRO A 178 10.65 -1.28 10.27
N VAL A 179 10.98 -1.87 9.12
CA VAL A 179 10.09 -2.22 8.01
C VAL A 179 8.76 -2.85 8.48
N SER A 180 8.76 -3.50 9.65
CA SER A 180 7.61 -4.07 10.35
C SER A 180 6.54 -3.08 10.87
N LYS A 181 6.82 -1.80 11.09
CA LYS A 181 5.84 -0.83 11.66
C LYS A 181 4.97 -0.09 10.62
N SER A 182 5.09 -0.41 9.33
CA SER A 182 4.30 0.30 8.30
C SER A 182 2.91 -0.28 8.06
N CYS A 183 2.69 -1.54 8.47
CA CYS A 183 1.37 -2.16 8.43
C CYS A 183 0.59 -1.76 9.67
N VAL A 184 -0.49 -0.99 9.46
CA VAL A 184 -1.32 -0.48 10.55
C VAL A 184 -2.30 -1.55 10.99
N GLN A 185 -2.94 -2.21 10.04
CA GLN A 185 -4.00 -3.16 10.34
C GLN A 185 -4.21 -4.15 9.20
N SER A 186 -4.43 -5.42 9.54
CA SER A 186 -4.94 -6.43 8.62
C SER A 186 -6.24 -7.02 9.13
N LEU A 187 -7.20 -7.22 8.25
CA LEU A 187 -8.50 -7.83 8.53
C LEU A 187 -8.90 -8.80 7.43
N GLN A 188 -9.77 -9.73 7.78
CA GLN A 188 -10.39 -10.69 6.86
C GLN A 188 -11.91 -10.56 6.99
N TYR A 189 -12.62 -10.66 5.86
CA TYR A 189 -14.08 -10.67 5.83
C TYR A 189 -14.59 -11.55 4.70
N CYS A 190 -15.80 -12.10 4.88
CA CYS A 190 -16.47 -12.87 3.84
C CYS A 190 -17.51 -12.00 3.12
N SER A 191 -17.66 -12.19 1.82
CA SER A 191 -18.77 -11.60 1.05
C SER A 191 -19.67 -12.70 0.52
N ALA A 192 -20.99 -12.55 0.68
CA ALA A 192 -21.98 -13.47 0.15
C ALA A 192 -22.28 -13.21 -1.34
N LEU A 193 -22.64 -14.27 -2.07
CA LEU A 193 -23.09 -14.14 -3.45
C LEU A 193 -24.50 -13.50 -3.56
N PRO A 194 -24.78 -12.70 -4.61
CA PRO A 194 -23.86 -12.33 -5.69
C PRO A 194 -22.79 -11.36 -5.19
N ASP A 195 -21.53 -11.68 -5.48
CA ASP A 195 -20.38 -10.89 -5.04
C ASP A 195 -20.50 -9.50 -5.62
N ARG A 196 -20.70 -8.51 -4.74
CA ARG A 196 -20.70 -7.11 -5.15
C ARG A 196 -19.28 -6.63 -5.42
N GLY A 197 -18.26 -7.38 -5.01
CA GLY A 197 -16.86 -7.03 -5.20
C GLY A 197 -16.44 -5.81 -4.38
N PHE A 198 -15.13 -5.64 -4.30
CA PHE A 198 -14.54 -4.42 -3.73
C PHE A 198 -14.53 -3.32 -4.79
N TYR A 199 -15.22 -2.21 -4.51
CA TYR A 199 -15.23 -1.01 -5.36
C TYR A 199 -14.44 0.12 -4.68
N PRO A 200 -13.13 0.25 -4.94
CA PRO A 200 -12.27 1.20 -4.23
C PRO A 200 -12.80 2.63 -4.26
N ALA A 201 -13.34 3.07 -5.40
CA ALA A 201 -13.87 4.43 -5.58
C ALA A 201 -15.06 4.78 -4.66
N ARG A 202 -15.74 3.78 -4.09
CA ARG A 202 -16.82 3.97 -3.11
C ARG A 202 -16.41 3.56 -1.70
N ALA A 203 -15.47 2.63 -1.59
CA ALA A 203 -14.97 2.12 -0.32
C ALA A 203 -13.97 3.08 0.34
N LEU A 204 -13.24 3.89 -0.43
CA LEU A 204 -12.20 4.78 0.07
C LEU A 204 -12.69 6.22 0.12
N LEU A 205 -12.90 6.70 1.34
CA LEU A 205 -13.21 8.09 1.66
C LEU A 205 -12.02 8.73 2.40
N PRO A 206 -11.88 10.06 2.44
CA PRO A 206 -10.83 10.71 3.21
C PRO A 206 -10.85 10.26 4.67
N GLY A 207 -9.76 9.65 5.15
CA GLY A 207 -9.65 9.13 6.52
C GLY A 207 -10.51 7.90 6.86
N MET A 208 -11.17 7.28 5.88
CA MET A 208 -12.14 6.21 6.16
C MET A 208 -12.20 5.12 5.08
N LEU A 209 -12.32 3.87 5.51
CA LEU A 209 -12.62 2.71 4.66
C LEU A 209 -14.01 2.18 4.98
N VAL A 210 -14.79 1.92 3.93
CA VAL A 210 -16.14 1.35 4.03
C VAL A 210 -16.13 -0.06 3.46
N LEU A 211 -16.47 -1.04 4.30
CA LEU A 211 -16.57 -2.45 3.92
C LEU A 211 -18.01 -2.92 3.98
N ASN A 212 -18.35 -3.79 3.04
CA ASN A 212 -19.66 -4.43 2.98
C ASN A 212 -19.45 -5.95 2.94
N ASP A 213 -19.76 -6.63 4.04
CA ASP A 213 -19.59 -8.08 4.21
C ASP A 213 -20.89 -8.86 3.92
N ALA A 214 -21.81 -8.26 3.14
CA ALA A 214 -23.18 -8.69 2.87
C ALA A 214 -24.15 -8.66 4.07
N SER A 215 -23.65 -8.72 5.31
CA SER A 215 -24.49 -8.64 6.52
C SER A 215 -24.62 -7.21 7.05
N ALA A 216 -23.55 -6.44 6.92
CA ALA A 216 -23.43 -5.10 7.45
C ALA A 216 -22.54 -4.22 6.56
N VAL A 217 -22.64 -2.91 6.78
CA VAL A 217 -21.70 -1.93 6.25
C VAL A 217 -20.88 -1.39 7.41
N THR A 218 -19.59 -1.67 7.40
CA THR A 218 -18.64 -1.32 8.46
C THR A 218 -17.77 -0.15 8.02
N PHE A 219 -17.63 0.85 8.89
CA PHE A 219 -16.81 2.04 8.65
C PHE A 219 -15.57 1.98 9.55
N PHE A 220 -14.40 2.03 8.94
CA PHE A 220 -13.11 2.08 9.63
C PHE A 220 -12.52 3.46 9.47
N GLN A 221 -12.39 4.19 10.57
CA GLN A 221 -11.71 5.48 10.59
C GLN A 221 -10.23 5.28 10.93
N TYR A 222 -9.35 5.92 10.18
CA TYR A 222 -7.91 5.91 10.42
C TYR A 222 -7.45 7.29 10.85
N GLU A 223 -6.65 7.35 11.90
CA GLU A 223 -6.03 8.58 12.37
C GLU A 223 -4.52 8.37 12.46
N VAL A 224 -3.78 9.28 11.83
CA VAL A 224 -2.34 9.37 12.03
C VAL A 224 -2.14 10.10 13.36
N SER A 225 -1.82 9.36 14.42
CA SER A 225 -1.48 9.98 15.69
C SER A 225 -0.04 10.50 15.65
N ASP A 226 0.13 11.79 15.91
CA ASP A 226 1.46 12.41 16.06
C ASP A 226 2.20 11.91 17.32
N GLN A 227 1.50 11.29 18.28
CA GLN A 227 2.05 10.89 19.57
C GLN A 227 2.90 9.62 19.54
N ALA A 228 2.96 8.89 18.42
CA ALA A 228 3.78 7.68 18.32
C ALA A 228 5.30 7.97 18.22
N VAL A 229 5.71 9.25 18.27
CA VAL A 229 7.10 9.67 18.04
C VAL A 229 7.91 9.82 19.32
N ASP A 230 7.28 10.03 20.48
CA ASP A 230 8.01 10.44 21.70
C ASP A 230 8.36 9.29 22.67
N VAL A 231 7.80 8.09 22.50
CA VAL A 231 7.92 7.02 23.52
C VAL A 231 9.28 6.28 23.47
N GLU A 232 10.02 6.33 22.35
CA GLU A 232 11.32 5.62 22.25
C GLU A 232 12.52 6.45 22.74
N GLN A 233 12.34 7.71 23.15
CA GLN A 233 13.44 8.57 23.60
C GLN A 233 13.69 8.56 25.12
N GLU A 234 12.78 8.00 25.94
CA GLU A 234 12.91 8.01 27.41
C GLU A 234 13.58 6.76 28.02
N HIS A 235 14.06 5.79 27.22
CA HIS A 235 14.66 4.55 27.76
C HIS A 235 16.15 4.35 27.44
N SER A 236 16.85 5.32 26.84
CA SER A 236 18.29 5.19 26.57
C SER A 236 19.23 5.73 27.65
N ASP A 237 18.72 6.46 28.66
CA ASP A 237 19.58 7.25 29.57
C ASP A 237 19.79 6.64 30.96
N GLN A 238 19.54 5.35 31.15
CA GLN A 238 19.93 4.61 32.37
C GLN A 238 20.97 3.52 32.09
N ALA A 239 22.18 3.93 31.73
CA ALA A 239 23.37 3.14 31.99
C ALA A 239 24.10 3.76 33.19
N VAL A 240 23.84 3.20 34.35
CA VAL A 240 24.39 3.56 35.66
C VAL A 240 25.87 3.18 35.70
N ASP A 241 26.70 4.15 36.09
CA ASP A 241 28.08 3.98 36.56
C ASP A 241 28.19 2.83 37.57
N VAL A 242 29.05 1.85 37.30
CA VAL A 242 29.59 0.95 38.34
C VAL A 242 31.10 1.08 38.32
N GLU A 243 31.58 2.01 39.13
CA GLU A 243 32.96 2.09 39.57
C GLU A 243 33.32 0.93 40.51
N GLN A 244 34.51 0.38 40.24
CA GLN A 244 35.56 -0.03 41.17
C GLN A 244 35.34 -1.18 42.18
N GLY A 245 36.30 -2.10 42.15
CA GLY A 245 36.57 -3.07 43.21
C GLY A 245 37.87 -3.83 42.93
N ALA A 246 39.00 -3.13 43.04
CA ALA A 246 40.31 -3.77 43.14
C ALA A 246 40.49 -4.33 44.56
N GLN A 247 40.76 -5.64 44.67
CA GLN A 247 41.64 -6.25 45.67
C GLN A 247 41.90 -7.72 45.29
#